data_AF-X5QQD9-F1
#
_entry.id   AF-X5QQD9-F1
#
_cell.length_a   1.000
_cell.length_b   1.000
_cell.length_c   1.000
_cell.angle_alpha   90.00
_cell.angle_beta   90.00
_cell.angle_gamma   90.00
#
_symmetry.space_group_name_H-M   'P 1'
#
loop_
_entity.id
_entity.type
_entity.pdbx_description
1 polymer ?
#
loop_
_entity_poly.entity_id
_entity_poly.type
_entity_poly.pdbx_seq_one_letter_code
_entity_poly.pdbx_strand_id
1 'polypeptide(L)'
;MQVTKDAGIVAGAINLQGAALTVWFNILDYALTNKLSQALMTAVVAQNPQCAARFKAYLDELAAGQKPTAELPGMTTDDRVNTALAGFNAVNQQSKDIQATLAADNGLTNVTSQIDVLKTYKDLHDHLQSFQYGIGSFQNLLVAARDMGADLEQVRVMRNFLKILKLFCVSIGESVMELPAGPALHDIEQAWLDDLKAAAIKLQAAIDNKSPDAYDALFDVRTVLRVVPSRLNQQIFVTAKNLPFGLLATGLDTIAGKLPAEEPSVPLIKAAHDAIMVLSSTIYARVVEHKLWQDIDNKLASLTDMIEPIEGGAAADKSLPFQFSPLWRNLEVKVKVLADLDPTGAWRATLVDYSTDVNDQLSRETVDTAFILAFEAYRDEAQQRFVQVDLALKTECASIVRVSTPLHKIIEDLGP
;
A
#
# COMPACT_ATOMS: atom_id res chain seq x y z
N MET A 1 5.31 1.84 -26.99
CA MET A 1 6.39 2.27 -27.92
C MET A 1 5.98 3.44 -28.80
N GLN A 2 4.96 3.32 -29.66
CA GLN A 2 4.52 4.47 -30.47
C GLN A 2 3.98 5.61 -29.59
N VAL A 3 3.07 5.28 -28.65
CA VAL A 3 2.54 6.25 -27.67
C VAL A 3 3.64 6.96 -26.87
N THR A 4 4.67 6.24 -26.41
CA THR A 4 5.77 6.83 -25.64
C THR A 4 6.60 7.80 -26.47
N LYS A 5 6.85 7.45 -27.74
CA LYS A 5 7.56 8.33 -28.67
C LYS A 5 6.77 9.60 -28.96
N ASP A 6 5.47 9.45 -29.21
CA ASP A 6 4.56 10.57 -29.50
C ASP A 6 4.37 11.47 -28.27
N ALA A 7 4.51 10.91 -27.06
CA ALA A 7 4.50 11.64 -25.79
C ALA A 7 5.81 12.38 -25.46
N GLY A 8 6.85 12.26 -26.32
CA GLY A 8 8.15 12.88 -26.09
C GLY A 8 9.03 12.15 -25.05
N ILE A 9 8.72 10.89 -24.73
CA ILE A 9 9.53 10.08 -23.82
C ILE A 9 10.80 9.64 -24.54
N VAL A 10 11.96 9.92 -23.92
CA VAL A 10 13.28 9.60 -24.49
C VAL A 10 13.46 8.08 -24.60
N ALA A 11 13.92 7.62 -25.77
CA ALA A 11 14.19 6.21 -26.01
C ALA A 11 15.26 5.68 -25.05
N GLY A 12 14.96 4.56 -24.37
CA GLY A 12 15.86 3.96 -23.38
C GLY A 12 15.77 4.57 -21.98
N ALA A 13 15.04 5.67 -21.78
CA ALA A 13 14.83 6.25 -20.44
C ALA A 13 13.89 5.43 -19.56
N ILE A 14 13.12 4.52 -20.17
CA ILE A 14 12.15 3.67 -19.51
C ILE A 14 12.39 2.23 -19.96
N ASN A 15 12.46 1.31 -19.00
CA ASN A 15 12.45 -0.11 -19.33
C ASN A 15 11.05 -0.51 -19.83
N LEU A 16 10.95 -0.76 -21.13
CA LEU A 16 9.73 -1.21 -21.80
C LEU A 16 9.62 -2.73 -21.87
N GLN A 17 10.54 -3.47 -21.25
CA GLN A 17 10.47 -4.92 -21.14
C GLN A 17 9.70 -5.35 -19.89
N GLY A 18 8.96 -6.46 -19.99
CA GLY A 18 8.14 -7.01 -18.90
C GLY A 18 6.64 -6.89 -19.17
N ALA A 19 5.84 -7.20 -18.15
CA ALA A 19 4.38 -7.17 -18.25
C ALA A 19 3.89 -5.76 -18.64
N ALA A 20 2.93 -5.70 -19.57
CA ALA A 20 2.44 -4.45 -20.18
C ALA A 20 2.08 -3.36 -19.15
N LEU A 21 1.53 -3.75 -18.00
CA LEU A 21 1.13 -2.82 -16.94
C LEU A 21 2.33 -2.24 -16.17
N THR A 22 3.40 -3.01 -15.95
CA THR A 22 4.66 -2.52 -15.34
C THR A 22 5.33 -1.52 -16.27
N VAL A 23 5.29 -1.80 -17.58
CA VAL A 23 5.75 -0.88 -18.60
C VAL A 23 4.94 0.41 -18.56
N TRP A 24 3.61 0.34 -18.44
CA TRP A 24 2.74 1.52 -18.28
C TRP A 24 3.02 2.32 -17.01
N PHE A 25 3.37 1.68 -15.89
CA PHE A 25 3.80 2.41 -14.69
C PHE A 25 5.09 3.16 -14.89
N ASN A 26 6.11 2.52 -15.44
CA ASN A 26 7.38 3.19 -15.69
C ASN A 26 7.18 4.37 -16.66
N ILE A 27 6.27 4.22 -17.64
CA ILE A 27 5.82 5.29 -18.54
C ILE A 27 5.13 6.43 -17.79
N LEU A 28 4.18 6.13 -16.90
CA LEU A 28 3.44 7.12 -16.13
C LEU A 28 4.34 7.85 -15.13
N ASP A 29 5.18 7.13 -14.38
CA ASP A 29 6.12 7.69 -13.41
C ASP A 29 7.14 8.61 -14.09
N TYR A 30 7.70 8.18 -15.22
CA TYR A 30 8.57 9.02 -16.03
C TYR A 30 7.82 10.24 -16.57
N ALA A 31 6.61 10.07 -17.09
CA ALA A 31 5.83 11.16 -17.65
C ALA A 31 5.45 12.19 -16.58
N LEU A 32 5.06 11.75 -15.38
CA LEU A 32 4.77 12.62 -14.25
C LEU A 32 6.02 13.39 -13.82
N THR A 33 7.12 12.69 -13.62
CA THR A 33 8.41 13.29 -13.21
C THR A 33 8.90 14.34 -14.21
N ASN A 34 8.66 14.12 -15.50
CA ASN A 34 9.13 14.99 -16.58
C ASN A 34 8.05 15.93 -17.16
N LYS A 35 6.90 16.07 -16.49
CA LYS A 35 5.77 16.92 -16.93
C LYS A 35 5.25 16.59 -18.35
N LEU A 36 5.32 15.33 -18.74
CA LEU A 36 4.84 14.81 -20.02
C LEU A 36 3.42 14.20 -19.92
N SER A 37 2.74 14.28 -18.77
CA SER A 37 1.44 13.62 -18.54
C SER A 37 0.38 13.98 -19.58
N GLN A 38 0.29 15.25 -19.97
CA GLN A 38 -0.67 15.71 -20.98
C GLN A 38 -0.31 15.26 -22.41
N ALA A 39 0.98 15.27 -22.75
CA ALA A 39 1.47 14.74 -24.01
C ALA A 39 1.23 13.23 -24.11
N LEU A 40 1.43 12.50 -23.00
CA LEU A 40 1.15 11.08 -22.89
C LEU A 40 -0.34 10.79 -23.08
N MET A 41 -1.22 11.49 -22.38
CA MET A 41 -2.66 11.31 -22.53
C MET A 41 -3.12 11.62 -23.96
N THR A 42 -2.59 12.68 -24.58
CA THR A 42 -2.89 13.03 -25.98
C THR A 42 -2.46 11.90 -26.93
N ALA A 43 -1.26 11.35 -26.74
CA ALA A 43 -0.76 10.23 -27.53
C ALA A 43 -1.59 8.95 -27.33
N VAL A 44 -2.06 8.68 -26.10
CA VAL A 44 -2.97 7.54 -25.82
C VAL A 44 -4.29 7.72 -26.56
N VAL A 45 -4.90 8.92 -26.49
CA VAL A 45 -6.18 9.24 -27.14
C VAL A 45 -6.08 9.15 -28.66
N ALA A 46 -4.98 9.65 -29.24
CA ALA A 46 -4.75 9.55 -30.68
C ALA A 46 -4.73 8.10 -31.18
N GLN A 47 -4.18 7.19 -30.36
CA GLN A 47 -4.11 5.77 -30.69
C GLN A 47 -5.36 4.98 -30.25
N ASN A 48 -6.14 5.51 -29.30
CA ASN A 48 -7.35 4.89 -28.76
C ASN A 48 -8.46 5.93 -28.59
N PRO A 49 -9.15 6.32 -29.68
CA PRO A 49 -10.16 7.37 -29.66
C PRO A 49 -11.30 7.09 -28.68
N GLN A 50 -11.61 5.82 -28.39
CA GLN A 50 -12.63 5.46 -27.40
C GLN A 50 -12.32 5.96 -25.98
N CYS A 51 -11.06 6.27 -25.67
CA CYS A 51 -10.67 6.80 -24.37
C CYS A 51 -10.80 8.33 -24.27
N ALA A 52 -11.05 9.04 -25.38
CA ALA A 52 -11.05 10.50 -25.45
C ALA A 52 -12.01 11.15 -24.44
N ALA A 53 -13.23 10.62 -24.32
CA ALA A 53 -14.24 11.16 -23.42
C ALA A 53 -13.82 11.02 -21.94
N ARG A 54 -13.22 9.89 -21.56
CA ARG A 54 -12.73 9.63 -20.19
C ARG A 54 -11.55 10.54 -19.84
N PHE A 55 -10.58 10.68 -20.75
CA PHE A 55 -9.44 11.57 -20.52
C PHE A 55 -9.84 13.04 -20.48
N LYS A 56 -10.79 13.45 -21.32
CA LYS A 56 -11.34 14.82 -21.28
C LYS A 56 -12.01 15.10 -19.94
N ALA A 57 -12.89 14.22 -19.47
CA ALA A 57 -13.54 14.37 -18.17
C ALA A 57 -12.52 14.49 -17.03
N TYR A 58 -11.50 13.62 -17.01
CA TYR A 58 -10.42 13.68 -16.03
C TYR A 58 -9.63 15.00 -16.05
N LEU A 59 -9.31 15.52 -17.25
CA LEU A 59 -8.60 16.79 -17.41
C LEU A 59 -9.48 17.99 -17.02
N ASP A 60 -10.77 17.94 -17.35
CA ASP A 60 -11.74 18.98 -16.99
C ASP A 60 -11.95 19.03 -15.47
N GLU A 61 -12.00 17.87 -14.78
CA GLU A 61 -12.04 17.76 -13.31
C GLU A 61 -10.78 18.33 -12.65
N LEU A 62 -9.59 17.97 -13.15
CA LEU A 62 -8.31 18.52 -12.71
C LEU A 62 -8.27 20.05 -12.88
N ALA A 63 -8.72 20.56 -14.02
CA ALA A 63 -8.73 21.99 -14.33
C ALA A 63 -9.74 22.77 -13.46
N ALA A 64 -10.85 22.14 -13.07
CA ALA A 64 -11.84 22.70 -12.16
C ALA A 64 -11.38 22.72 -10.69
N GLY A 65 -10.20 22.17 -10.39
CA GLY A 65 -9.73 21.97 -9.01
C GLY A 65 -10.65 21.02 -8.23
N GLN A 66 -11.44 20.21 -8.93
CA GLN A 66 -12.24 19.16 -8.34
C GLN A 66 -11.31 17.96 -8.12
N LYS A 67 -11.52 17.23 -7.03
CA LYS A 67 -10.82 15.96 -6.80
C LYS A 67 -11.11 15.08 -8.02
N PRO A 68 -10.10 14.59 -8.78
CA PRO A 68 -10.32 13.46 -9.65
C PRO A 68 -10.65 12.33 -8.67
N THR A 69 -11.94 12.09 -8.47
CA THR A 69 -12.32 10.98 -7.61
C THR A 69 -11.77 9.73 -8.28
N ALA A 70 -10.94 8.97 -7.56
CA ALA A 70 -10.65 7.59 -7.97
C ALA A 70 -11.96 6.80 -8.17
N GLU A 71 -13.03 7.28 -7.54
CA GLU A 71 -14.42 6.92 -7.77
C GLU A 71 -14.99 7.67 -9.00
N LEU A 72 -15.34 6.96 -10.07
CA LEU A 72 -16.19 7.52 -11.14
C LEU A 72 -17.45 8.19 -10.54
N PRO A 73 -18.00 9.26 -11.14
CA PRO A 73 -19.03 10.08 -10.49
C PRO A 73 -20.26 9.27 -10.04
N GLY A 74 -20.70 9.51 -8.79
CA GLY A 74 -22.04 9.19 -8.28
C GLY A 74 -22.18 8.05 -7.27
N MET A 75 -21.14 7.23 -7.03
CA MET A 75 -21.21 6.08 -6.10
C MET A 75 -19.90 5.90 -5.33
N THR A 76 -19.99 5.52 -4.05
CA THR A 76 -18.82 5.13 -3.23
C THR A 76 -18.34 3.71 -3.57
N THR A 77 -17.15 3.30 -3.10
CA THR A 77 -16.73 1.89 -3.15
C THR A 77 -17.77 0.95 -2.54
N ASP A 78 -18.38 1.33 -1.42
CA ASP A 78 -19.44 0.53 -0.77
C ASP A 78 -20.72 0.42 -1.60
N ASP A 79 -21.14 1.50 -2.26
CA ASP A 79 -22.31 1.48 -3.14
C ASP A 79 -22.09 0.54 -4.33
N ARG A 80 -20.87 0.53 -4.88
CA ARG A 80 -20.48 -0.38 -5.98
C ARG A 80 -20.42 -1.82 -5.50
N VAL A 81 -19.88 -2.08 -4.31
CA VAL A 81 -19.93 -3.40 -3.69
C VAL A 81 -21.38 -3.84 -3.50
N ASN A 82 -22.26 -3.00 -2.97
CA ASN A 82 -23.69 -3.31 -2.81
C ASN A 82 -24.36 -3.63 -4.15
N THR A 83 -24.01 -2.90 -5.21
CA THR A 83 -24.48 -3.17 -6.58
C THR A 83 -23.99 -4.51 -7.10
N ALA A 84 -22.71 -4.81 -6.91
CA ALA A 84 -22.13 -6.10 -7.27
C ALA A 84 -22.80 -7.26 -6.51
N LEU A 85 -23.01 -7.10 -5.20
CA LEU A 85 -23.72 -8.07 -4.36
C LEU A 85 -25.13 -8.34 -4.86
N ALA A 86 -25.88 -7.30 -5.25
CA ALA A 86 -27.22 -7.48 -5.80
C ALA A 86 -27.21 -8.32 -7.08
N GLY A 87 -26.26 -8.08 -7.99
CA GLY A 87 -26.10 -8.91 -9.19
C GLY A 87 -25.68 -10.34 -8.91
N PHE A 88 -24.70 -10.58 -8.02
CA PHE A 88 -24.29 -11.94 -7.65
C PHE A 88 -25.41 -12.70 -6.90
N ASN A 89 -26.21 -12.01 -6.09
CA ASN A 89 -27.39 -12.60 -5.48
C ASN A 89 -28.45 -12.96 -6.52
N ALA A 90 -28.62 -12.13 -7.55
CA ALA A 90 -29.50 -12.44 -8.68
C ALA A 90 -29.00 -13.66 -9.47
N VAL A 91 -27.68 -13.82 -9.65
CA VAL A 91 -27.06 -15.04 -10.23
C VAL A 91 -27.30 -16.27 -9.35
N ASN A 92 -27.15 -16.17 -8.03
CA ASN A 92 -27.42 -17.25 -7.08
C ASN A 92 -28.88 -17.75 -7.13
N GLN A 93 -29.81 -16.94 -7.63
CA GLN A 93 -31.22 -17.34 -7.81
C GLN A 93 -31.48 -18.01 -9.17
N GLN A 94 -30.51 -18.02 -10.08
CA GLN A 94 -30.62 -18.68 -11.37
C GLN A 94 -30.36 -20.18 -11.26
N SER A 95 -30.70 -20.92 -12.32
CA SER A 95 -30.43 -22.35 -12.42
C SER A 95 -28.93 -22.67 -12.44
N LYS A 96 -28.57 -23.91 -12.08
CA LYS A 96 -27.16 -24.33 -11.95
C LYS A 96 -26.35 -24.20 -13.24
N ASP A 97 -26.97 -24.37 -14.41
CA ASP A 97 -26.33 -24.18 -15.71
C ASP A 97 -25.96 -22.70 -15.99
N ILE A 98 -26.78 -21.77 -15.51
CA ILE A 98 -26.46 -20.34 -15.57
C ILE A 98 -25.34 -20.01 -14.57
N GLN A 99 -25.44 -20.51 -13.34
CA GLN A 99 -24.40 -20.33 -12.31
C GLN A 99 -23.03 -20.88 -12.76
N ALA A 100 -23.01 -22.05 -13.41
CA ALA A 100 -21.80 -22.68 -13.95
C ALA A 100 -21.08 -21.81 -15.00
N THR A 101 -21.78 -20.86 -15.63
CA THR A 101 -21.16 -19.90 -16.55
C THR A 101 -20.16 -18.99 -15.84
N LEU A 102 -20.41 -18.64 -14.57
CA LEU A 102 -19.48 -17.83 -13.77
C LEU A 102 -18.31 -18.66 -13.21
N ALA A 103 -18.54 -19.96 -12.98
CA ALA A 103 -17.54 -20.89 -12.43
C ALA A 103 -16.67 -21.59 -13.49
N ALA A 104 -16.88 -21.29 -14.78
CA ALA A 104 -16.11 -21.89 -15.88
C ALA A 104 -14.59 -21.72 -15.68
N ASP A 105 -13.84 -22.77 -16.06
CA ASP A 105 -12.37 -22.81 -16.04
C ASP A 105 -11.72 -22.47 -14.68
N ASN A 106 -12.37 -22.82 -13.57
CA ASN A 106 -11.96 -22.46 -12.20
C ASN A 106 -11.86 -20.94 -11.96
N GLY A 107 -12.46 -20.13 -12.83
CA GLY A 107 -12.36 -18.66 -12.78
C GLY A 107 -12.85 -18.11 -11.45
N LEU A 108 -13.98 -18.62 -10.96
CA LEU A 108 -14.60 -18.19 -9.70
C LEU A 108 -13.75 -18.52 -8.47
N THR A 109 -13.24 -19.76 -8.38
CA THR A 109 -12.33 -20.20 -7.30
C THR A 109 -11.03 -19.40 -7.30
N ASN A 110 -10.51 -19.06 -8.48
CA ASN A 110 -9.32 -18.21 -8.59
C ASN A 110 -9.62 -16.78 -8.08
N VAL A 111 -10.77 -16.21 -8.45
CA VAL A 111 -11.16 -14.87 -7.98
C VAL A 111 -11.29 -14.84 -6.46
N THR A 112 -12.05 -15.78 -5.87
CA THR A 112 -12.26 -15.80 -4.42
C THR A 112 -10.93 -16.01 -3.68
N SER A 113 -10.10 -16.95 -4.14
CA SER A 113 -8.77 -17.18 -3.55
C SER A 113 -7.88 -15.93 -3.59
N GLN A 114 -7.85 -15.18 -4.69
CA GLN A 114 -7.05 -13.95 -4.77
C GLN A 114 -7.59 -12.81 -3.87
N ILE A 115 -8.91 -12.70 -3.71
CA ILE A 115 -9.52 -11.74 -2.78
C ILE A 115 -9.13 -12.09 -1.33
N ASP A 116 -9.18 -13.38 -0.98
CA ASP A 116 -8.82 -13.84 0.37
C ASP A 116 -7.32 -13.63 0.64
N VAL A 117 -6.44 -13.93 -0.32
CA VAL A 117 -5.00 -13.63 -0.24
C VAL A 117 -4.74 -12.13 -0.04
N LEU A 118 -5.46 -11.27 -0.77
CA LEU A 118 -5.31 -9.81 -0.63
C LEU A 118 -5.68 -9.35 0.78
N LYS A 119 -6.78 -9.87 1.33
CA LYS A 119 -7.22 -9.60 2.69
C LYS A 119 -6.13 -9.99 3.69
N THR A 120 -5.65 -11.23 3.65
CA THR A 120 -4.67 -11.73 4.61
C THR A 120 -3.36 -10.93 4.55
N TYR A 121 -2.89 -10.56 3.35
CA TYR A 121 -1.71 -9.71 3.23
C TYR A 121 -1.91 -8.30 3.81
N LYS A 122 -3.09 -7.69 3.62
CA LYS A 122 -3.40 -6.39 4.24
C LYS A 122 -3.48 -6.51 5.76
N ASP A 123 -4.11 -7.56 6.28
CA ASP A 123 -4.20 -7.79 7.73
C ASP A 123 -2.80 -7.98 8.36
N LEU A 124 -1.92 -8.75 7.71
CA LEU A 124 -0.52 -8.89 8.14
C LEU A 124 0.23 -7.55 8.13
N HIS A 125 0.08 -6.77 7.07
CA HIS A 125 0.69 -5.44 6.95
C HIS A 125 0.21 -4.51 8.07
N ASP A 126 -1.10 -4.47 8.33
CA ASP A 126 -1.71 -3.57 9.30
C ASP A 126 -1.32 -3.91 10.73
N HIS A 127 -1.26 -5.20 11.07
CA HIS A 127 -0.76 -5.64 12.35
C HIS A 127 0.69 -5.20 12.55
N LEU A 128 1.53 -5.37 11.53
CA LEU A 128 2.94 -4.98 11.59
C LEU A 128 3.11 -3.46 11.71
N GLN A 129 2.37 -2.69 10.93
CA GLN A 129 2.40 -1.24 10.97
C GLN A 129 1.86 -0.69 12.30
N SER A 130 0.79 -1.28 12.83
CA SER A 130 0.26 -0.94 14.16
C SER A 130 1.28 -1.21 15.26
N PHE A 131 2.00 -2.34 15.17
CA PHE A 131 3.09 -2.64 16.08
C PHE A 131 4.22 -1.62 15.96
N GLN A 132 4.63 -1.25 14.74
CA GLN A 132 5.67 -0.25 14.50
C GLN A 132 5.31 1.12 15.09
N TYR A 133 4.11 1.62 14.85
CA TYR A 133 3.68 2.89 15.44
C TYR A 133 3.52 2.80 16.95
N GLY A 134 3.11 1.65 17.48
CA GLY A 134 3.03 1.40 18.92
C GLY A 134 4.37 1.40 19.65
N ILE A 135 5.50 1.23 18.94
CA ILE A 135 6.84 1.32 19.52
C ILE A 135 7.18 2.77 19.91
N GLY A 136 6.67 3.75 19.19
CA GLY A 136 7.10 5.14 19.32
C GLY A 136 8.55 5.31 18.87
N SER A 137 9.43 5.72 19.78
CA SER A 137 10.86 5.94 19.45
C SER A 137 11.69 4.67 19.64
N PHE A 138 12.19 4.14 18.53
CA PHE A 138 13.14 3.03 18.57
C PHE A 138 14.46 3.41 19.28
N GLN A 139 14.86 4.69 19.19
CA GLN A 139 16.04 5.19 19.88
C GLN A 139 15.90 5.10 21.40
N ASN A 140 14.70 5.35 21.95
CA ASN A 140 14.46 5.19 23.39
C ASN A 140 14.69 3.73 23.83
N LEU A 141 14.37 2.76 22.98
CA LEU A 141 14.67 1.35 23.25
C LEU A 141 16.17 1.06 23.19
N LEU A 142 16.90 1.66 22.25
CA LEU A 142 18.36 1.50 22.17
C LEU A 142 19.07 2.10 23.38
N VAL A 143 18.65 3.29 23.84
CA VAL A 143 19.14 3.91 25.09
C VAL A 143 18.82 3.00 26.28
N ALA A 144 17.59 2.50 26.37
CA ALA A 144 17.20 1.61 27.44
C ALA A 144 18.05 0.33 27.45
N ALA A 145 18.29 -0.29 26.29
CA ALA A 145 19.13 -1.48 26.16
C ALA A 145 20.58 -1.25 26.63
N ARG A 146 21.19 -0.10 26.29
CA ARG A 146 22.53 0.30 26.73
C ARG A 146 22.61 0.45 28.25
N ASP A 147 21.61 1.12 28.83
CA ASP A 147 21.66 1.60 30.21
C ASP A 147 21.01 0.64 31.23
N MET A 148 20.52 -0.54 30.79
CA MET A 148 19.94 -1.57 31.66
C MET A 148 20.86 -2.02 32.81
N GLY A 149 22.18 -1.99 32.59
CA GLY A 149 23.16 -2.36 33.61
C GLY A 149 23.22 -1.35 34.76
N ALA A 150 22.87 -0.09 34.50
CA ALA A 150 22.99 1.03 35.43
C ALA A 150 21.65 1.48 36.03
N ASP A 151 20.53 1.28 35.33
CA ASP A 151 19.23 1.82 35.71
C ASP A 151 18.11 0.75 35.60
N LEU A 152 17.41 0.52 36.72
CA LEU A 152 16.28 -0.42 36.81
C LEU A 152 15.08 0.03 35.98
N GLU A 153 14.92 1.33 35.74
CA GLU A 153 13.81 1.84 34.94
C GLU A 153 13.99 1.50 33.46
N GLN A 154 15.22 1.47 32.97
CA GLN A 154 15.53 0.99 31.62
C GLN A 154 15.22 -0.51 31.46
N VAL A 155 15.48 -1.32 32.49
CA VAL A 155 15.08 -2.73 32.52
C VAL A 155 13.55 -2.88 32.41
N ARG A 156 12.78 -2.00 33.05
CA ARG A 156 11.30 -2.01 32.97
C ARG A 156 10.81 -1.59 31.59
N VAL A 157 11.41 -0.56 30.97
CA VAL A 157 11.14 -0.17 29.56
C VAL A 157 11.35 -1.37 28.64
N MET A 158 12.50 -2.05 28.75
CA MET A 158 12.82 -3.21 27.91
C MET A 158 11.90 -4.40 28.17
N ARG A 159 11.51 -4.67 29.42
CA ARG A 159 10.52 -5.71 29.75
C ARG A 159 9.14 -5.40 29.17
N ASN A 160 8.71 -4.14 29.22
CA ASN A 160 7.44 -3.74 28.64
C ASN A 160 7.45 -3.95 27.12
N PHE A 161 8.51 -3.50 26.45
CA PHE A 161 8.67 -3.73 25.01
C PHE A 161 8.68 -5.22 24.66
N LEU A 162 9.45 -6.04 25.39
CA LEU A 162 9.47 -7.49 25.16
C LEU A 162 8.09 -8.15 25.33
N LYS A 163 7.29 -7.70 26.31
CA LYS A 163 5.92 -8.18 26.48
C LYS A 163 5.06 -7.86 25.25
N ILE A 164 5.14 -6.63 24.74
CA ILE A 164 4.41 -6.20 23.54
C ILE A 164 4.87 -7.01 22.32
N LEU A 165 6.18 -7.18 22.13
CA LEU A 165 6.75 -7.98 21.04
C LEU A 165 6.27 -9.44 21.08
N LYS A 166 6.27 -10.08 22.26
CA LYS A 166 5.78 -11.45 22.41
C LYS A 166 4.29 -11.58 22.09
N LEU A 167 3.47 -10.64 22.55
CA LEU A 167 2.04 -10.61 22.24
C LEU A 167 1.80 -10.42 20.74
N PHE A 168 2.57 -9.54 20.11
CA PHE A 168 2.55 -9.32 18.67
C PHE A 168 2.89 -10.60 17.90
N CYS A 169 3.97 -11.30 18.25
CA CYS A 169 4.35 -12.55 17.59
C CYS A 169 3.28 -13.65 17.68
N VAL A 170 2.51 -13.71 18.78
CA VAL A 170 1.39 -14.64 18.91
C VAL A 170 0.24 -14.23 17.98
N SER A 171 -0.19 -12.98 18.08
CA SER A 171 -1.33 -12.46 17.29
C SER A 171 -1.08 -12.56 15.78
N ILE A 172 0.12 -12.23 15.32
CA ILE A 172 0.41 -12.30 13.88
C ILE A 172 0.60 -13.73 13.39
N GLY A 173 1.01 -14.65 14.27
CA GLY A 173 1.08 -16.08 13.96
C GLY A 173 -0.28 -16.67 13.62
N GLU A 174 -1.35 -16.21 14.28
CA GLU A 174 -2.73 -16.60 13.93
C GLU A 174 -3.10 -16.12 12.52
N SER A 175 -2.73 -14.90 12.14
CA SER A 175 -2.97 -14.37 10.79
C SER A 175 -2.15 -15.07 9.70
N VAL A 176 -0.91 -15.50 9.98
CA VAL A 176 -0.10 -16.27 9.02
C VAL A 176 -0.76 -17.62 8.71
N MET A 177 -1.39 -18.25 9.70
CA MET A 177 -2.12 -19.52 9.52
C MET A 177 -3.38 -19.39 8.65
N GLU A 178 -3.91 -18.17 8.46
CA GLU A 178 -5.05 -17.91 7.56
C GLU A 178 -4.66 -17.84 6.08
N LEU A 179 -3.36 -17.84 5.74
CA LEU A 179 -2.93 -17.87 4.35
C LEU A 179 -3.32 -19.21 3.69
N PRO A 180 -3.74 -19.20 2.41
CA PRO A 180 -4.07 -20.43 1.71
C PRO A 180 -2.92 -21.44 1.75
N ALA A 181 -3.28 -22.71 1.94
CA ALA A 181 -2.32 -23.80 1.99
C ALA A 181 -1.52 -23.89 0.68
N GLY A 182 -0.26 -23.46 0.75
CA GLY A 182 0.69 -23.51 -0.35
C GLY A 182 2.10 -23.36 0.21
N PRO A 183 3.03 -24.30 -0.09
CA PRO A 183 4.33 -24.36 0.58
C PRO A 183 5.19 -23.11 0.36
N ALA A 184 4.93 -22.30 -0.67
CA ALA A 184 5.72 -21.09 -0.90
C ALA A 184 5.27 -19.87 -0.08
N LEU A 185 3.96 -19.66 0.14
CA LEU A 185 3.48 -18.42 0.76
C LEU A 185 3.56 -18.48 2.27
N HIS A 186 3.06 -19.56 2.86
CA HIS A 186 3.08 -19.75 4.31
C HIS A 186 4.52 -19.76 4.85
N ASP A 187 5.44 -20.48 4.21
CA ASP A 187 6.82 -20.62 4.69
C ASP A 187 7.58 -19.27 4.63
N ILE A 188 7.33 -18.44 3.62
CA ILE A 188 7.94 -17.10 3.52
C ILE A 188 7.44 -16.21 4.66
N GLU A 189 6.14 -16.23 4.96
CA GLU A 189 5.59 -15.42 6.03
C GLU A 189 5.96 -15.96 7.43
N GLN A 190 6.09 -17.27 7.56
CA GLN A 190 6.51 -17.90 8.81
C GLN A 190 7.99 -17.59 9.13
N ALA A 191 8.85 -17.49 8.12
CA ALA A 191 10.29 -17.27 8.31
C ALA A 191 10.61 -15.96 9.05
N TRP A 192 10.07 -14.82 8.60
CA TRP A 192 10.34 -13.54 9.27
C TRP A 192 9.68 -13.44 10.65
N LEU A 193 8.57 -14.15 10.86
CA LEU A 193 7.95 -14.28 12.18
C LEU A 193 8.85 -15.08 13.13
N ASP A 194 9.50 -16.13 12.63
CA ASP A 194 10.45 -16.92 13.42
C ASP A 194 11.71 -16.09 13.75
N ASP A 195 12.17 -15.22 12.84
CA ASP A 195 13.24 -14.25 13.13
C ASP A 195 12.85 -13.31 14.29
N LEU A 196 11.61 -12.79 14.32
CA LEU A 196 11.14 -11.96 15.44
C LEU A 196 11.03 -12.74 16.75
N LYS A 197 10.57 -14.00 16.71
CA LYS A 197 10.52 -14.86 17.90
C LYS A 197 11.93 -15.12 18.42
N ALA A 198 12.90 -15.38 17.53
CA ALA A 198 14.29 -15.56 17.90
C ALA A 198 14.88 -14.28 18.53
N ALA A 199 14.62 -13.11 17.94
CA ALA A 199 15.01 -11.83 18.51
C ALA A 199 14.37 -11.58 19.88
N ALA A 200 13.10 -11.94 20.08
CA ALA A 200 12.43 -11.85 21.38
C ALA A 200 13.05 -12.76 22.45
N ILE A 201 13.47 -13.97 22.07
CA ILE A 201 14.19 -14.91 22.96
C ILE A 201 15.55 -14.33 23.35
N LYS A 202 16.32 -13.85 22.36
CA LYS A 202 17.62 -13.20 22.59
C LYS A 202 17.47 -11.98 23.51
N LEU A 203 16.44 -11.18 23.28
CA LEU A 203 16.15 -10.01 24.11
C LEU A 203 15.77 -10.38 25.54
N GLN A 204 14.96 -11.43 25.74
CA GLN A 204 14.64 -11.95 27.08
C GLN A 204 15.91 -12.33 27.85
N ALA A 205 16.79 -13.13 27.21
CA ALA A 205 18.03 -13.56 27.83
C ALA A 205 18.94 -12.37 28.18
N ALA A 206 18.99 -11.36 27.31
CA ALA A 206 19.75 -10.15 27.57
C ALA A 206 19.18 -9.33 28.73
N ILE A 207 17.85 -9.19 28.82
CA ILE A 207 17.18 -8.52 29.94
C ILE A 207 17.44 -9.24 31.27
N ASP A 208 17.35 -10.57 31.28
CA ASP A 208 17.52 -11.37 32.50
C ASP A 208 18.95 -11.30 33.04
N ASN A 209 19.93 -11.19 32.14
CA ASN A 209 21.35 -11.06 32.48
C ASN A 209 21.85 -9.61 32.52
N LYS A 210 21.01 -8.62 32.20
CA LYS A 210 21.40 -7.22 31.95
C LYS A 210 22.57 -7.08 30.97
N SER A 211 22.57 -7.92 29.93
CA SER A 211 23.62 -8.01 28.93
C SER A 211 23.50 -6.90 27.87
N PRO A 212 24.62 -6.37 27.34
CA PRO A 212 24.62 -5.49 26.17
C PRO A 212 24.04 -6.13 24.91
N ASP A 213 23.90 -7.47 24.87
CA ASP A 213 23.30 -8.21 23.73
C ASP A 213 21.85 -7.80 23.43
N ALA A 214 21.19 -7.07 24.34
CA ALA A 214 19.88 -6.48 24.10
C ALA A 214 19.89 -5.50 22.93
N TYR A 215 21.02 -4.81 22.73
CA TYR A 215 21.21 -3.92 21.59
C TYR A 215 21.13 -4.70 20.28
N ASP A 216 21.87 -5.80 20.16
CA ASP A 216 21.85 -6.63 18.95
C ASP A 216 20.46 -7.25 18.72
N ALA A 217 19.79 -7.70 19.79
CA ALA A 217 18.43 -8.22 19.69
C ALA A 217 17.43 -7.18 19.17
N LEU A 218 17.59 -5.92 19.56
CA LEU A 218 16.80 -4.82 19.02
C LEU A 218 17.12 -4.60 17.54
N PHE A 219 18.38 -4.63 17.12
CA PHE A 219 18.73 -4.52 15.69
C PHE A 219 18.13 -5.64 14.84
N ASP A 220 18.06 -6.86 15.37
CA ASP A 220 17.36 -7.99 14.72
C ASP A 220 15.87 -7.64 14.51
N VAL A 221 15.20 -7.10 15.53
CA VAL A 221 13.82 -6.60 15.39
C VAL A 221 13.72 -5.47 14.36
N ARG A 222 14.57 -4.45 14.45
CA ARG A 222 14.58 -3.28 13.53
C ARG A 222 14.72 -3.72 12.08
N THR A 223 15.56 -4.72 11.83
CA THR A 223 15.81 -5.26 10.49
C THR A 223 14.53 -5.85 9.89
N VAL A 224 13.81 -6.67 10.65
CA VAL A 224 12.51 -7.21 10.21
C VAL A 224 11.52 -6.08 9.97
N LEU A 225 11.41 -5.12 10.89
CA LEU A 225 10.51 -3.98 10.76
C LEU A 225 10.83 -3.08 9.56
N ARG A 226 12.07 -3.03 9.09
CA ARG A 226 12.44 -2.26 7.89
C ARG A 226 12.12 -2.96 6.59
N VAL A 227 12.24 -4.29 6.56
CA VAL A 227 12.14 -5.07 5.30
C VAL A 227 10.72 -5.57 5.06
N VAL A 228 10.08 -6.13 6.09
CA VAL A 228 8.82 -6.86 5.93
C VAL A 228 7.65 -5.99 5.49
N PRO A 229 7.41 -4.77 6.00
CA PRO A 229 6.28 -3.95 5.53
C PRO A 229 6.33 -3.68 4.04
N SER A 230 7.51 -3.33 3.52
CA SER A 230 7.73 -3.07 2.09
C SER A 230 7.46 -4.31 1.24
N ARG A 231 7.88 -5.49 1.72
CA ARG A 231 7.61 -6.77 1.05
C ARG A 231 6.13 -7.11 1.06
N LEU A 232 5.46 -6.99 2.21
CA LEU A 232 4.02 -7.23 2.34
C LEU A 232 3.22 -6.29 1.44
N ASN A 233 3.55 -5.00 1.40
CA ASN A 233 2.95 -4.05 0.47
C ASN A 233 3.19 -4.42 -1.00
N GLN A 234 4.37 -4.90 -1.34
CA GLN A 234 4.62 -5.41 -2.69
C GLN A 234 3.72 -6.62 -3.02
N GLN A 235 3.41 -7.48 -2.05
CA GLN A 235 2.45 -8.57 -2.24
C GLN A 235 1.01 -8.04 -2.38
N ILE A 236 0.58 -7.11 -1.52
CA ILE A 236 -0.72 -6.41 -1.66
C ILE A 236 -0.86 -5.82 -3.07
N PHE A 237 0.19 -5.15 -3.54
CA PHE A 237 0.24 -4.58 -4.88
C PHE A 237 0.13 -5.61 -5.99
N VAL A 238 0.89 -6.70 -5.92
CA VAL A 238 0.85 -7.77 -6.93
C VAL A 238 -0.51 -8.45 -6.94
N THR A 239 -1.06 -8.77 -5.78
CA THR A 239 -2.36 -9.43 -5.65
C THR A 239 -3.48 -8.53 -6.15
N ALA A 240 -3.54 -7.27 -5.70
CA ALA A 240 -4.54 -6.31 -6.16
C ALA A 240 -4.48 -6.06 -7.68
N LYS A 241 -3.26 -5.97 -8.24
CA LYS A 241 -3.04 -5.84 -9.69
C LYS A 241 -3.53 -7.06 -10.47
N ASN A 242 -3.41 -8.25 -9.90
CA ASN A 242 -3.74 -9.50 -10.56
C ASN A 242 -5.15 -9.99 -10.22
N LEU A 243 -5.95 -9.20 -9.49
CA LEU A 243 -7.35 -9.56 -9.20
C LEU A 243 -8.10 -9.83 -10.51
N PRO A 244 -8.63 -11.06 -10.70
CA PRO A 244 -9.25 -11.46 -11.96
C PRO A 244 -10.68 -10.92 -12.14
N PHE A 245 -10.93 -9.65 -11.79
CA PHE A 245 -12.25 -9.01 -11.94
C PHE A 245 -12.74 -8.96 -13.38
N GLY A 246 -11.83 -8.96 -14.37
CA GLY A 246 -12.21 -9.08 -15.78
C GLY A 246 -12.91 -10.40 -16.10
N LEU A 247 -12.57 -11.49 -15.40
CA LEU A 247 -13.25 -12.78 -15.56
C LEU A 247 -14.67 -12.70 -14.99
N LEU A 248 -14.86 -12.09 -13.81
CA LEU A 248 -16.18 -11.88 -13.23
C LEU A 248 -17.06 -11.01 -14.14
N ALA A 249 -16.52 -9.90 -14.65
CA ALA A 249 -17.24 -9.04 -15.57
C ALA A 249 -17.67 -9.81 -16.83
N THR A 250 -16.75 -10.52 -17.47
CA THR A 250 -17.06 -11.34 -18.67
C THR A 250 -18.12 -12.40 -18.38
N GLY A 251 -18.05 -13.06 -17.22
CA GLY A 251 -19.04 -14.04 -16.79
C GLY A 251 -20.43 -13.42 -16.59
N LEU A 252 -20.51 -12.25 -15.95
CA LEU A 252 -21.76 -11.51 -15.76
C LEU A 252 -22.37 -11.08 -17.10
N ASP A 253 -21.57 -10.56 -18.03
CA ASP A 253 -22.04 -10.17 -19.36
C ASP A 253 -22.55 -11.39 -20.15
N THR A 254 -21.84 -12.51 -20.08
CA THR A 254 -22.26 -13.78 -20.71
C THR A 254 -23.58 -14.29 -20.12
N ILE A 255 -23.75 -14.24 -18.80
CA ILE A 255 -25.00 -14.62 -18.15
C ILE A 255 -26.15 -13.70 -18.59
N ALA A 256 -25.93 -12.38 -18.59
CA ALA A 256 -26.93 -11.41 -19.04
C ALA A 256 -27.36 -11.63 -20.49
N GLY A 257 -26.46 -12.12 -21.36
CA GLY A 257 -26.76 -12.48 -22.75
C GLY A 257 -27.48 -13.82 -22.93
N LYS A 258 -27.41 -14.73 -21.95
CA LYS A 258 -28.13 -16.03 -21.99
C LYS A 258 -29.57 -15.94 -21.50
N LEU A 259 -29.87 -14.97 -20.64
CA LEU A 259 -31.19 -14.78 -20.07
C LEU A 259 -32.12 -14.02 -21.04
N PRO A 260 -33.45 -14.24 -20.98
CA PRO A 260 -34.42 -13.42 -21.70
C PRO A 260 -34.26 -11.94 -21.35
N ALA A 261 -34.46 -11.04 -22.32
CA ALA A 261 -34.24 -9.60 -22.11
C ALA A 261 -35.17 -9.00 -21.04
N GLU A 262 -36.35 -9.58 -20.85
CA GLU A 262 -37.36 -9.17 -19.86
C GLU A 262 -37.14 -9.81 -18.48
N GLU A 263 -36.15 -10.69 -18.33
CA GLU A 263 -35.86 -11.35 -17.06
C GLU A 263 -35.46 -10.31 -15.99
N PRO A 264 -36.15 -10.24 -14.84
CA PRO A 264 -35.92 -9.20 -13.84
C PRO A 264 -34.49 -9.13 -13.27
N SER A 265 -33.72 -10.21 -13.38
CA SER A 265 -32.33 -10.27 -12.91
C SER A 265 -31.34 -9.58 -13.86
N VAL A 266 -31.67 -9.44 -15.15
CA VAL A 266 -30.74 -8.92 -16.18
C VAL A 266 -30.24 -7.50 -15.86
N PRO A 267 -31.08 -6.52 -15.47
CA PRO A 267 -30.60 -5.20 -15.09
C PRO A 267 -29.62 -5.22 -13.90
N LEU A 268 -29.87 -6.08 -12.91
CA LEU A 268 -28.99 -6.22 -11.73
C LEU A 268 -27.64 -6.82 -12.09
N ILE A 269 -27.63 -7.82 -12.98
CA ILE A 269 -26.41 -8.49 -13.45
C ILE A 269 -25.56 -7.53 -14.30
N LYS A 270 -26.18 -6.73 -15.18
CA LYS A 270 -25.48 -5.68 -15.95
C LYS A 270 -24.92 -4.57 -15.06
N ALA A 271 -25.68 -4.13 -14.06
CA ALA A 271 -25.19 -3.15 -13.09
C ALA A 271 -24.00 -3.70 -12.28
N ALA A 272 -24.02 -4.98 -11.92
CA ALA A 272 -22.90 -5.63 -11.24
C ALA A 272 -21.65 -5.74 -12.13
N HIS A 273 -21.81 -6.01 -13.43
CA HIS A 273 -20.69 -5.96 -14.40
C HIS A 273 -19.99 -4.60 -14.35
N ASP A 274 -20.77 -3.52 -14.48
CA ASP A 274 -20.22 -2.16 -14.50
C ASP A 274 -19.57 -1.82 -13.16
N ALA A 275 -20.21 -2.18 -12.05
CA ALA A 275 -19.67 -1.96 -10.71
C ALA A 275 -18.33 -2.68 -10.50
N ILE A 276 -18.19 -3.95 -10.92
CA ILE A 276 -16.96 -4.74 -10.79
C ILE A 276 -15.83 -4.15 -11.64
N MET A 277 -16.13 -3.70 -12.86
CA MET A 277 -15.13 -3.04 -13.72
C MET A 277 -14.59 -1.76 -13.08
N VAL A 278 -15.44 -0.97 -12.44
CA VAL A 278 -15.02 0.24 -11.72
C VAL A 278 -14.26 -0.08 -10.44
N LEU A 279 -14.73 -1.06 -9.65
CA LEU A 279 -14.06 -1.51 -8.43
C LEU A 279 -12.62 -1.95 -8.71
N SER A 280 -12.40 -2.67 -9.81
CA SER A 280 -11.07 -3.07 -10.27
C SER A 280 -10.10 -1.89 -10.46
N SER A 281 -10.54 -0.86 -11.16
CA SER A 281 -9.72 0.35 -11.34
C SER A 281 -9.52 1.13 -10.03
N THR A 282 -10.53 1.14 -9.16
CA THR A 282 -10.51 1.90 -7.89
C THR A 282 -9.51 1.29 -6.91
N ILE A 283 -9.59 -0.03 -6.66
CA ILE A 283 -8.67 -0.72 -5.74
C ILE A 283 -7.23 -0.61 -6.22
N TYR A 284 -7.02 -0.75 -7.52
CA TYR A 284 -5.71 -0.61 -8.11
C TYR A 284 -5.14 0.79 -7.91
N ALA A 285 -5.94 1.84 -8.14
CA ALA A 285 -5.51 3.22 -7.90
C ALA A 285 -5.14 3.46 -6.43
N ARG A 286 -5.90 2.90 -5.47
CA ARG A 286 -5.59 3.00 -4.04
C ARG A 286 -4.30 2.30 -3.66
N VAL A 287 -4.10 1.09 -4.16
CA VAL A 287 -2.89 0.33 -3.86
C VAL A 287 -1.65 1.00 -4.47
N VAL A 288 -1.80 1.70 -5.60
CA VAL A 288 -0.75 2.57 -6.16
C VAL A 288 -0.47 3.77 -5.26
N GLU A 289 -1.52 4.49 -4.84
CA GLU A 289 -1.38 5.64 -3.92
C GLU A 289 -0.68 5.22 -2.63
N HIS A 290 -1.13 4.11 -2.02
CA HIS A 290 -0.52 3.50 -0.84
C HIS A 290 0.97 3.19 -1.04
N LYS A 291 1.31 2.52 -2.15
CA LYS A 291 2.70 2.19 -2.47
C LYS A 291 3.59 3.43 -2.59
N LEU A 292 3.09 4.49 -3.23
CA LEU A 292 3.84 5.75 -3.37
C LEU A 292 4.08 6.42 -2.02
N TRP A 293 3.08 6.41 -1.13
CA TRP A 293 3.25 6.92 0.24
C TRP A 293 4.21 6.07 1.07
N GLN A 294 4.17 4.75 0.94
CA GLN A 294 5.12 3.89 1.64
C GLN A 294 6.56 4.07 1.14
N ASP A 295 6.76 4.30 -0.16
CA ASP A 295 8.08 4.66 -0.68
C ASP A 295 8.60 5.98 -0.09
N ILE A 296 7.70 6.94 0.20
CA ILE A 296 8.04 8.19 0.90
C ILE A 296 8.38 7.91 2.37
N ASP A 297 7.56 7.13 3.07
CA ASP A 297 7.78 6.75 4.48
C ASP A 297 9.13 6.03 4.66
N ASN A 298 9.46 5.07 3.80
CA ASN A 298 10.76 4.40 3.79
C ASN A 298 11.94 5.36 3.61
N LYS A 299 11.78 6.40 2.76
CA LYS A 299 12.80 7.42 2.55
C LYS A 299 12.91 8.36 3.75
N LEU A 300 11.80 8.75 4.36
CA LEU A 300 11.80 9.52 5.61
C LEU A 300 12.51 8.75 6.71
N ALA A 301 12.22 7.46 6.85
CA ALA A 301 12.87 6.61 7.82
C ALA A 301 14.39 6.51 7.56
N SER A 302 14.81 6.40 6.30
CA SER A 302 16.24 6.40 5.93
C SER A 302 16.93 7.74 6.22
N LEU A 303 16.25 8.87 5.94
CA LEU A 303 16.74 10.21 6.25
C LEU A 303 16.82 10.45 7.77
N THR A 304 15.84 9.95 8.52
CA THR A 304 15.84 9.97 10.00
C THR A 304 17.08 9.27 10.53
N ASP A 305 17.40 8.08 10.03
CA ASP A 305 18.58 7.32 10.45
C ASP A 305 19.91 8.05 10.20
N MET A 306 19.95 8.94 9.19
CA MET A 306 21.15 9.71 8.87
C MET A 306 21.40 10.88 9.82
N ILE A 307 20.36 11.39 10.47
CA ILE A 307 20.41 12.60 11.30
C ILE A 307 20.18 12.28 12.78
N GLU A 308 19.71 11.08 13.09
CA GLU A 308 19.68 10.57 14.46
C GLU A 308 21.11 10.45 15.00
N PRO A 309 21.40 10.99 16.20
CA PRO A 309 22.73 10.93 16.77
C PRO A 309 23.16 9.47 17.04
N ILE A 310 24.30 9.06 16.50
CA ILE A 310 25.03 7.90 17.02
C ILE A 310 25.65 8.33 18.35
N GLU A 311 24.93 8.17 19.46
CA GLU A 311 25.44 8.59 20.78
C GLU A 311 26.61 7.69 21.23
N GLY A 312 27.82 8.26 21.22
CA GLY A 312 29.05 7.62 21.71
C GLY A 312 30.35 8.43 21.52
N GLY A 313 30.33 9.58 20.83
CA GLY A 313 31.52 10.40 20.61
C GLY A 313 31.38 11.82 21.17
N ALA A 314 32.26 12.19 22.11
CA ALA A 314 32.49 13.59 22.42
C ALA A 314 32.83 14.35 21.11
N ALA A 315 32.11 15.45 20.85
CA ALA A 315 32.14 16.19 19.59
C ALA A 315 31.79 15.34 18.35
N ALA A 316 30.62 14.70 18.33
CA ALA A 316 30.04 14.18 17.10
C ALA A 316 29.94 15.34 16.08
N ASP A 317 30.50 15.10 14.89
CA ASP A 317 30.41 16.02 13.76
C ASP A 317 28.94 16.36 13.52
N LYS A 318 28.58 17.63 13.72
CA LYS A 318 27.23 18.13 13.47
C LYS A 318 27.01 18.41 11.98
N SER A 319 27.98 18.14 11.12
CA SER A 319 27.81 18.29 9.69
C SER A 319 26.67 17.39 9.21
N LEU A 320 25.85 17.94 8.32
CA LEU A 320 24.83 17.17 7.64
C LEU A 320 25.51 16.17 6.70
N PRO A 321 25.14 14.88 6.73
CA PRO A 321 25.70 13.90 5.79
C PRO A 321 25.50 14.35 4.34
N PHE A 322 26.56 14.26 3.52
CA PHE A 322 26.54 14.74 2.13
C PHE A 322 25.41 14.12 1.27
N GLN A 323 24.91 12.94 1.66
CA GLN A 323 23.83 12.23 0.97
C GLN A 323 22.43 12.73 1.36
N PHE A 324 22.28 13.46 2.48
CA PHE A 324 20.97 13.89 2.96
C PHE A 324 20.28 14.81 1.96
N SER A 325 20.93 15.90 1.57
CA SER A 325 20.38 16.91 0.66
C SER A 325 19.87 16.35 -0.69
N PRO A 326 20.61 15.49 -1.43
CA PRO A 326 20.08 14.91 -2.66
C PRO A 326 18.92 13.93 -2.41
N LEU A 327 18.92 13.18 -1.29
CA LEU A 327 17.82 12.27 -0.94
C LEU A 327 16.56 13.03 -0.53
N TRP A 328 16.70 14.11 0.23
CA TRP A 328 15.63 15.03 0.58
C TRP A 328 14.96 15.61 -0.65
N ARG A 329 15.73 16.20 -1.58
CA ARG A 329 15.18 16.75 -2.84
C ARG A 329 14.45 15.69 -3.67
N ASN A 330 14.94 14.45 -3.69
CA ASN A 330 14.25 13.37 -4.37
C ASN A 330 12.91 13.01 -3.71
N LEU A 331 12.84 13.07 -2.38
CA LEU A 331 11.62 12.88 -1.63
C LEU A 331 10.61 13.99 -1.91
N GLU A 332 11.03 15.26 -1.92
CA GLU A 332 10.16 16.40 -2.24
C GLU A 332 9.50 16.26 -3.63
N VAL A 333 10.25 15.79 -4.63
CA VAL A 333 9.71 15.51 -5.97
C VAL A 333 8.60 14.44 -5.92
N LYS A 334 8.79 13.37 -5.13
CA LYS A 334 7.78 12.31 -4.98
C LYS A 334 6.51 12.81 -4.28
N VAL A 335 6.66 13.59 -3.22
CA VAL A 335 5.53 14.19 -2.49
C VAL A 335 4.79 15.18 -3.38
N LYS A 336 5.52 15.95 -4.19
CA LYS A 336 4.92 16.86 -5.18
C LYS A 336 4.05 16.12 -6.21
N VAL A 337 4.50 14.97 -6.71
CA VAL A 337 3.69 14.15 -7.63
C VAL A 337 2.37 13.75 -6.98
N LEU A 338 2.39 13.29 -5.73
CA LEU A 338 1.17 12.95 -4.99
C LEU A 338 0.29 14.18 -4.72
N ALA A 339 0.91 15.32 -4.45
CA ALA A 339 0.22 16.58 -4.25
C ALA A 339 -0.52 17.01 -5.53
N ASP A 340 0.11 16.87 -6.68
CA ASP A 340 -0.48 17.20 -7.98
C ASP A 340 -1.64 16.24 -8.35
N LEU A 341 -1.65 15.02 -7.80
CA LEU A 341 -2.74 14.04 -7.98
C LEU A 341 -3.95 14.27 -7.06
N ASP A 342 -3.79 14.98 -5.94
CA ASP A 342 -4.88 15.35 -5.02
C ASP A 342 -4.99 16.87 -4.88
N PRO A 343 -5.43 17.61 -5.93
CA PRO A 343 -5.33 19.06 -5.97
C PRO A 343 -6.06 19.76 -4.81
N THR A 344 -7.04 19.09 -4.20
CA THR A 344 -7.86 19.59 -3.09
C THR A 344 -7.36 19.17 -1.70
N GLY A 345 -6.29 18.39 -1.61
CA GLY A 345 -5.79 17.84 -0.35
C GLY A 345 -5.31 18.93 0.62
N ALA A 346 -5.96 19.06 1.78
CA ALA A 346 -5.56 20.03 2.80
C ALA A 346 -4.13 19.81 3.31
N TRP A 347 -3.67 18.55 3.34
CA TRP A 347 -2.31 18.13 3.71
C TRP A 347 -1.21 18.76 2.84
N ARG A 348 -1.54 19.19 1.62
CA ARG A 348 -0.56 19.73 0.67
C ARG A 348 0.06 21.02 1.15
N ALA A 349 -0.76 21.95 1.64
CA ALA A 349 -0.28 23.25 2.11
C ALA A 349 0.65 23.06 3.32
N THR A 350 0.23 22.25 4.29
CA THR A 350 1.02 21.92 5.47
C THR A 350 2.38 21.30 5.12
N LEU A 351 2.41 20.29 4.23
CA LEU A 351 3.68 19.69 3.82
C LEU A 351 4.57 20.66 3.04
N VAL A 352 4.02 21.56 2.24
CA VAL A 352 4.80 22.59 1.53
C VAL A 352 5.44 23.57 2.53
N ASP A 353 4.69 24.00 3.54
CA ASP A 353 5.21 24.90 4.58
C ASP A 353 6.33 24.21 5.36
N TYR A 354 6.13 22.98 5.83
CA TYR A 354 7.19 22.22 6.52
C TYR A 354 8.38 21.90 5.60
N SER A 355 8.16 21.68 4.30
CA SER A 355 9.27 21.49 3.35
C SER A 355 10.12 22.75 3.25
N THR A 356 9.48 23.92 3.29
CA THR A 356 10.16 25.22 3.29
C THR A 356 11.00 25.38 4.55
N ASP A 357 10.45 25.05 5.73
CA ASP A 357 11.18 25.09 6.99
C ASP A 357 12.41 24.17 6.97
N VAL A 358 12.27 22.94 6.47
CA VAL A 358 13.40 22.00 6.31
C VAL A 358 14.45 22.59 5.36
N ASN A 359 14.05 23.14 4.22
CA ASN A 359 14.97 23.75 3.25
C ASN A 359 15.72 24.97 3.82
N ASP A 360 15.05 25.79 4.62
CA ASP A 360 15.68 26.92 5.30
C ASP A 360 16.74 26.45 6.30
N GLN A 361 16.48 25.38 7.06
CA GLN A 361 17.47 24.79 7.95
C GLN A 361 18.60 24.06 7.21
N LEU A 362 18.30 23.38 6.09
CA LEU A 362 19.28 22.68 5.25
C LEU A 362 20.40 23.58 4.76
N SER A 363 20.11 24.87 4.53
CA SER A 363 21.11 25.86 4.08
C SER A 363 22.30 26.05 5.04
N ARG A 364 22.15 25.62 6.30
CA ARG A 364 23.19 25.71 7.34
C ARG A 364 24.15 24.54 7.32
N GLU A 365 23.81 23.46 6.61
CA GLU A 365 24.59 22.22 6.51
C GLU A 365 24.96 21.59 7.87
N THR A 366 24.13 21.84 8.89
CA THR A 366 24.32 21.31 10.25
C THR A 366 23.06 20.63 10.77
N VAL A 367 23.22 19.48 11.42
CA VAL A 367 22.17 18.81 12.19
C VAL A 367 22.12 19.41 13.59
N ASP A 368 21.38 20.51 13.73
CA ASP A 368 21.06 21.12 15.01
C ASP A 368 19.60 20.84 15.42
N THR A 369 19.23 21.27 16.63
CA THR A 369 17.87 21.06 17.16
C THR A 369 16.80 21.69 16.27
N ALA A 370 17.08 22.84 15.62
CA ALA A 370 16.10 23.49 14.76
C ALA A 370 15.86 22.67 13.49
N PHE A 371 16.93 22.13 12.88
CA PHE A 371 16.85 21.23 11.75
C PHE A 371 16.08 19.94 12.09
N ILE A 372 16.39 19.30 13.23
CA ILE A 372 15.70 18.09 13.68
C ILE A 372 14.21 18.35 13.83
N LEU A 373 13.81 19.41 14.55
CA LEU A 373 12.41 19.73 14.77
C LEU A 373 11.65 20.06 13.46
N ALA A 374 12.28 20.77 12.53
CA ALA A 374 11.68 21.05 11.22
C ALA A 374 11.47 19.75 10.41
N PHE A 375 12.46 18.85 10.42
CA PHE A 375 12.36 17.57 9.73
C PHE A 375 11.32 16.65 10.38
N GLU A 376 11.26 16.59 11.71
CA GLU A 376 10.25 15.81 12.45
C GLU A 376 8.82 16.30 12.16
N ALA A 377 8.60 17.61 12.13
CA ALA A 377 7.29 18.17 11.78
C ALA A 377 6.84 17.74 10.36
N TYR A 378 7.75 17.81 9.38
CA TYR A 378 7.46 17.31 8.03
C TYR A 378 7.17 15.80 8.02
N ARG A 379 8.03 15.01 8.69
CA ARG A 379 7.92 13.55 8.77
C ARG A 379 6.58 13.14 9.36
N ASP A 380 6.18 13.75 10.48
CA ASP A 380 4.99 13.38 11.22
C ASP A 380 3.72 13.70 10.41
N GLU A 381 3.67 14.82 9.71
CA GLU A 381 2.56 15.15 8.80
C GLU A 381 2.49 14.17 7.61
N ALA A 382 3.64 13.85 6.99
CA ALA A 382 3.70 12.90 5.89
C ALA A 382 3.29 11.49 6.34
N GLN A 383 3.71 11.08 7.54
CA GLN A 383 3.33 9.82 8.16
C GLN A 383 1.84 9.79 8.48
N GLN A 384 1.27 10.86 9.06
CA GLN A 384 -0.16 10.96 9.29
C GLN A 384 -0.95 10.81 7.98
N ARG A 385 -0.47 11.42 6.90
CA ARG A 385 -1.09 11.27 5.59
C ARG A 385 -0.99 9.84 5.08
N PHE A 386 0.15 9.18 5.25
CA PHE A 386 0.30 7.77 4.91
C PHE A 386 -0.69 6.88 5.69
N VAL A 387 -0.85 7.09 7.00
CA VAL A 387 -1.84 6.38 7.83
C VAL A 387 -3.27 6.54 7.30
N GLN A 388 -3.65 7.75 6.85
CA GLN A 388 -4.97 7.97 6.27
C GLN A 388 -5.17 7.17 4.97
N VAL A 389 -4.15 7.10 4.12
CA VAL A 389 -4.20 6.33 2.86
C VAL A 389 -4.24 4.83 3.14
N ASP A 390 -3.44 4.35 4.10
CA ASP A 390 -3.44 2.96 4.53
C ASP A 390 -4.80 2.52 5.11
N LEU A 391 -5.41 3.36 5.95
CA LEU A 391 -6.73 3.11 6.52
C LEU A 391 -7.81 3.10 5.44
N ALA A 392 -7.76 4.03 4.48
CA ALA A 392 -8.70 4.05 3.36
C ALA A 392 -8.59 2.76 2.52
N LEU A 393 -7.36 2.31 2.23
CA LEU A 393 -7.14 1.05 1.52
C LEU A 393 -7.67 -0.15 2.33
N LYS A 394 -7.46 -0.18 3.65
CA LYS A 394 -8.00 -1.23 4.53
C LYS A 394 -9.52 -1.30 4.42
N THR A 395 -10.21 -0.16 4.53
CA THR A 395 -11.66 -0.09 4.40
C THR A 395 -12.13 -0.60 3.04
N GLU A 396 -11.50 -0.18 1.95
CA GLU A 396 -11.87 -0.63 0.61
C GLU A 396 -11.61 -2.13 0.38
N CYS A 397 -10.48 -2.67 0.86
CA CYS A 397 -10.21 -4.11 0.85
C CYS A 397 -11.30 -4.88 1.62
N ALA A 398 -11.67 -4.42 2.82
CA ALA A 398 -12.74 -5.03 3.61
C ALA A 398 -14.10 -5.00 2.88
N SER A 399 -14.41 -3.91 2.18
CA SER A 399 -15.60 -3.83 1.34
C SER A 399 -15.56 -4.83 0.18
N ILE A 400 -14.43 -4.97 -0.51
CA ILE A 400 -14.27 -5.91 -1.62
C ILE A 400 -14.40 -7.36 -1.17
N VAL A 401 -13.89 -7.70 0.03
CA VAL A 401 -14.06 -9.05 0.60
C VAL A 401 -15.53 -9.46 0.68
N ARG A 402 -16.46 -8.52 0.88
CA ARG A 402 -17.90 -8.84 0.89
C ARG A 402 -18.36 -9.45 -0.44
N VAL A 403 -17.73 -9.10 -1.56
CA VAL A 403 -18.01 -9.68 -2.87
C VAL A 403 -17.69 -11.18 -2.89
N SER A 404 -16.73 -11.67 -2.11
CA SER A 404 -16.37 -13.10 -2.09
C SER A 404 -17.48 -13.97 -1.51
N THR A 405 -18.30 -13.47 -0.58
CA THR A 405 -19.37 -14.27 0.07
C THR A 405 -20.39 -14.86 -0.91
N PRO A 406 -21.07 -14.07 -1.77
CA PRO A 406 -22.01 -14.65 -2.74
C PRO A 406 -21.32 -15.49 -3.82
N LEU A 407 -20.00 -15.30 -4.06
CA LEU A 407 -19.23 -16.13 -4.99
C LEU A 407 -18.93 -17.51 -4.39
N HIS A 408 -18.54 -17.57 -3.11
CA HIS A 408 -18.37 -18.83 -2.38
C HIS A 408 -19.66 -19.65 -2.37
N LYS A 409 -20.81 -18.99 -2.19
CA LYS A 409 -22.11 -19.68 -2.28
C LYS A 409 -22.34 -20.35 -3.65
N ILE A 410 -21.99 -19.68 -4.74
CA ILE A 410 -22.10 -20.27 -6.10
C ILE A 410 -21.18 -21.50 -6.21
N ILE A 411 -19.96 -21.45 -5.66
CA ILE A 411 -19.04 -22.60 -5.64
C ILE A 411 -19.66 -23.76 -4.85
N GLU A 412 -20.21 -23.49 -3.67
CA GLU A 412 -20.84 -24.50 -2.81
C GLU A 412 -22.08 -25.14 -3.47
N ASP A 413 -22.94 -24.34 -4.11
CA ASP A 413 -24.18 -24.79 -4.77
C ASP A 413 -23.90 -25.66 -6.01
N LEU A 414 -22.78 -25.43 -6.70
CA LEU A 414 -22.33 -26.24 -7.84
C LEU A 414 -21.73 -27.58 -7.41
N GLY A 415 -21.19 -27.67 -6.19
CA GLY A 415 -20.51 -28.86 -5.69
C GLY A 415 -19.14 -29.09 -6.35
N PRO A 416 -18.36 -30.07 -5.84
CA PRO A 416 -17.06 -30.44 -6.40
C PRO A 416 -17.14 -31.05 -7.81
#